data_AF-A0ABD4S3W8-F1
#
_entry.id   AF-A0ABD4S3W8-F1
#
_cell.length_a   1.000
_cell.length_b   1.000
_cell.length_c   1.000
_cell.angle_alpha   90.00
_cell.angle_beta   90.00
_cell.angle_gamma   90.00
#
_symmetry.space_group_name_H-M   'P 1'
#
loop_
_entity.id
_entity.type
_entity.pdbx_description
1 polymer ?
#
loop_
_entity_poly.entity_id
_entity_poly.type
_entity_poly.pdbx_seq_one_letter_code
_entity_poly.pdbx_strand_id
1 'polypeptide(L)'
;MDKLEEKINLYKDISLQIIKLIEKEEYKNISNRLNDRHNIINSISEVDKNDFIQLYNDMELIAIDDRIRNSLQEQLSEVKKELHEYKLTKQVNTMYYSLNREKVNIFNKKV
;
A
#
# COMPACT_ATOMS: atom_id res chain seq x y z
N MET A 1 -21.62 -25.58 -9.44
CA MET A 1 -22.02 -24.38 -8.67
C MET A 1 -21.21 -24.28 -7.38
N ASP A 2 -21.25 -25.27 -6.48
CA ASP A 2 -20.57 -25.23 -5.17
C ASP A 2 -19.09 -24.81 -5.20
N LYS A 3 -18.28 -25.36 -6.12
CA LYS A 3 -16.86 -25.02 -6.23
C LYS A 3 -16.58 -23.57 -6.68
N LEU A 4 -17.46 -22.95 -7.45
CA LEU A 4 -17.29 -21.57 -7.90
C LEU A 4 -17.71 -20.59 -6.81
N GLU A 5 -18.80 -20.93 -6.12
CA GLU A 5 -19.28 -20.20 -4.95
C GLU A 5 -18.26 -20.23 -3.80
N GLU A 6 -17.61 -21.37 -3.56
CA GLU A 6 -16.49 -21.48 -2.62
C GLU A 6 -15.33 -20.52 -2.99
N LYS A 7 -14.97 -20.46 -4.28
CA LYS A 7 -13.88 -19.60 -4.77
C LYS A 7 -14.19 -18.11 -4.59
N ILE A 8 -15.40 -17.66 -4.94
CA ILE A 8 -15.77 -16.24 -4.79
C ILE A 8 -15.88 -15.85 -3.31
N ASN A 9 -16.38 -16.74 -2.46
CA ASN A 9 -16.44 -16.51 -1.02
C ASN A 9 -15.04 -16.45 -0.40
N LEU A 10 -14.12 -17.32 -0.83
CA LEU A 10 -12.73 -17.27 -0.39
C LEU A 10 -12.04 -15.97 -0.85
N TYR A 11 -12.29 -15.54 -2.09
CA TYR A 11 -11.78 -14.27 -2.59
C TYR A 11 -12.25 -13.11 -1.71
N LYS A 12 -13.55 -13.07 -1.39
CA LYS A 12 -14.15 -12.07 -0.51
C LYS A 12 -13.53 -12.08 0.88
N ASP A 13 -13.38 -13.26 1.49
CA ASP A 13 -12.79 -13.39 2.82
C ASP A 13 -11.35 -12.85 2.85
N ILE A 14 -10.53 -13.21 1.86
CA ILE A 14 -9.16 -12.69 1.75
C ILE A 14 -9.17 -11.17 1.57
N SER A 15 -10.08 -10.62 0.77
CA SER A 15 -10.23 -9.17 0.62
C SER A 15 -10.56 -8.47 1.94
N LEU A 16 -11.45 -9.05 2.74
CA LEU A 16 -11.78 -8.52 4.08
C LEU A 16 -10.59 -8.65 5.05
N GLN A 17 -9.80 -9.72 4.95
CA GLN A 17 -8.55 -9.85 5.71
C GLN A 17 -7.55 -8.76 5.34
N ILE A 18 -7.42 -8.43 4.05
CA ILE A 18 -6.53 -7.34 3.60
C ILE A 18 -6.97 -6.01 4.21
N ILE A 19 -8.27 -5.70 4.19
CA ILE A 19 -8.78 -4.47 4.83
C ILE A 19 -8.40 -4.43 6.31
N LYS A 20 -8.58 -5.52 7.05
CA LYS A 20 -8.19 -5.60 8.47
C LYS A 20 -6.69 -5.41 8.69
N LEU A 21 -5.85 -5.90 7.78
CA LEU A 21 -4.40 -5.69 7.85
C LEU A 21 -4.04 -4.22 7.61
N ILE A 22 -4.69 -3.56 6.66
CA ILE A 22 -4.51 -2.12 6.40
C ILE A 22 -4.93 -1.30 7.62
N GLU A 23 -6.10 -1.57 8.19
CA GLU A 23 -6.63 -0.88 9.38
C GLU A 23 -5.73 -1.05 10.62
N LYS A 24 -4.93 -2.11 10.67
CA LYS A 24 -3.95 -2.38 11.73
C LYS A 24 -2.53 -1.95 11.38
N GLU A 25 -2.33 -1.34 10.21
CA GLU A 25 -1.02 -0.96 9.67
C GLU A 25 -0.05 -2.16 9.53
N GLU A 26 -0.57 -3.38 9.38
CA GLU A 26 0.19 -4.63 9.26
C GLU A 26 0.51 -4.97 7.79
N TYR A 27 1.30 -4.13 7.13
CA TYR A 27 1.52 -4.21 5.68
C TYR A 27 2.35 -5.41 5.20
N LYS A 28 3.15 -6.02 6.07
CA LYS A 28 4.15 -7.05 5.71
C LYS A 28 3.53 -8.25 4.95
N ASN A 29 2.29 -8.61 5.27
CA ASN A 29 1.64 -9.80 4.73
C ASN A 29 0.60 -9.51 3.64
N ILE A 30 0.34 -8.24 3.32
CA ILE A 30 -0.69 -7.87 2.32
C ILE A 30 -0.34 -8.42 0.93
N SER A 31 0.94 -8.38 0.54
CA SER A 31 1.40 -8.91 -0.75
C SER A 31 1.05 -10.40 -0.92
N ASN A 32 1.24 -11.21 0.13
CA ASN A 32 0.88 -12.63 0.10
C ASN A 32 -0.62 -12.83 -0.09
N ARG A 33 -1.45 -12.04 0.60
CA ARG A 33 -2.92 -12.12 0.47
C ARG A 33 -3.41 -11.67 -0.91
N LEU A 34 -2.77 -10.67 -1.52
CA LEU A 34 -3.06 -10.28 -2.90
C LEU A 34 -2.70 -11.39 -3.89
N ASN A 35 -1.58 -12.08 -3.68
CA ASN A 35 -1.21 -13.25 -4.46
C ASN A 35 -2.24 -14.39 -4.29
N ASP A 36 -2.71 -14.65 -3.07
CA ASP A 36 -3.76 -15.64 -2.82
C ASP A 36 -5.03 -15.33 -3.63
N ARG A 37 -5.46 -14.06 -3.67
CA ARG A 37 -6.58 -13.61 -4.53
C ARG A 37 -6.31 -13.83 -6.01
N HIS A 38 -5.11 -13.51 -6.47
CA HIS A 38 -4.73 -13.69 -7.87
C HIS A 38 -4.73 -15.18 -8.27
N ASN A 39 -4.29 -16.06 -7.38
CA ASN A 39 -4.32 -17.51 -7.59
C ASN A 39 -5.76 -18.04 -7.72
N ILE A 40 -6.72 -17.48 -6.96
CA ILE A 40 -8.13 -17.81 -7.13
C ILE A 40 -8.59 -17.44 -8.54
N ILE A 41 -8.29 -16.22 -9.00
CA ILE A 41 -8.64 -15.76 -10.35
C ILE A 41 -8.05 -16.70 -11.41
N ASN A 42 -6.76 -17.01 -11.31
CA ASN A 42 -6.07 -17.90 -12.25
C ASN A 42 -6.58 -19.35 -12.23
N SER A 43 -7.26 -19.75 -11.16
CA SER A 43 -7.86 -21.08 -11.05
C SER A 43 -9.24 -21.18 -11.71
N ILE A 44 -9.83 -20.07 -12.14
CA ILE A 44 -11.16 -20.04 -12.78
C ILE A 44 -10.99 -20.51 -14.22
N SER A 45 -11.83 -21.46 -14.64
CA SER A 45 -11.84 -21.92 -16.03
C SER A 45 -12.48 -20.87 -16.94
N GLU A 46 -12.14 -20.86 -18.23
CA GLU A 46 -12.79 -19.94 -19.19
C GLU A 46 -14.31 -20.15 -19.28
N VAL A 47 -14.80 -21.36 -19.02
CA VAL A 47 -16.24 -21.66 -19.02
C VAL A 47 -16.95 -21.02 -17.82
N ASP A 48 -16.30 -20.99 -16.65
CA ASP A 48 -16.87 -20.46 -15.41
C ASP A 48 -16.66 -18.93 -15.24
N LYS A 49 -15.92 -18.31 -16.16
CA LYS A 49 -15.47 -16.91 -16.04
C LYS A 49 -16.61 -15.92 -15.95
N ASN A 50 -17.63 -16.07 -16.81
CA ASN A 50 -18.77 -15.16 -16.83
C ASN A 50 -19.60 -15.28 -15.54
N ASP A 51 -19.79 -16.51 -15.06
CA ASP A 51 -20.50 -16.78 -13.80
C ASP A 51 -19.75 -16.18 -12.61
N PHE A 52 -18.42 -16.28 -12.59
CA PHE A 52 -17.61 -15.64 -11.56
C PHE A 52 -17.72 -14.11 -11.59
N ILE A 53 -17.69 -13.51 -12.78
CA ILE A 53 -17.86 -12.06 -12.95
C ILE A 53 -19.24 -11.62 -12.45
N GLN A 54 -20.28 -12.39 -12.75
CA GLN A 54 -21.62 -12.11 -12.26
C GLN A 54 -21.67 -12.16 -10.72
N LEU A 55 -21.16 -13.23 -10.11
CA LEU A 55 -21.10 -13.35 -8.64
C LEU A 55 -20.26 -12.23 -8.00
N TYR A 56 -19.16 -11.83 -8.64
CA TYR A 56 -18.31 -10.73 -8.19
C TYR A 56 -19.08 -9.40 -8.16
N ASN A 57 -19.89 -9.14 -9.19
CA ASN A 57 -20.73 -7.94 -9.27
C ASN A 57 -21.88 -8.01 -8.26
N ASP A 58 -22.57 -9.16 -8.16
CA ASP A 58 -23.71 -9.36 -7.25
C ASP A 58 -23.29 -9.24 -5.78
N MET A 59 -22.05 -9.62 -5.45
CA MET A 59 -21.46 -9.45 -4.12
C MET A 59 -20.81 -8.08 -3.89
N GLU A 60 -20.91 -7.16 -4.86
CA GLU A 60 -20.34 -5.80 -4.82
C GLU A 60 -18.83 -5.77 -4.50
N LEU A 61 -18.08 -6.78 -4.95
CA LEU A 61 -16.66 -6.93 -4.61
C LEU A 61 -15.78 -5.83 -5.24
N ILE A 62 -16.29 -5.16 -6.28
CA ILE A 62 -15.63 -3.99 -6.86
C ILE A 62 -15.44 -2.86 -5.85
N ALA A 63 -16.43 -2.61 -4.99
CA ALA A 63 -16.34 -1.58 -3.97
C ALA A 63 -15.28 -1.93 -2.91
N ILE A 64 -15.15 -3.22 -2.59
CA ILE A 64 -14.13 -3.73 -1.67
C ILE A 64 -12.73 -3.55 -2.27
N ASP A 65 -12.58 -3.84 -3.57
CA ASP A 65 -11.31 -3.72 -4.26
C ASP A 65 -10.87 -2.27 -4.42
N ASP A 66 -11.80 -1.37 -4.73
CA ASP A 66 -11.54 0.06 -4.74
C ASP A 66 -11.14 0.57 -3.36
N ARG A 67 -11.79 0.11 -2.29
CA ARG A 67 -11.39 0.46 -0.93
C ARG A 67 -9.96 0.03 -0.63
N ILE A 68 -9.59 -1.22 -0.94
CA ILE A 68 -8.23 -1.73 -0.74
C ILE A 68 -7.21 -0.88 -1.53
N ARG A 69 -7.49 -0.62 -2.81
CA ARG A 69 -6.62 0.17 -3.69
C ARG A 69 -6.41 1.58 -3.15
N ASN A 70 -7.49 2.27 -2.80
CA ASN A 70 -7.43 3.65 -2.34
C ASN A 70 -6.66 3.76 -1.01
N SER A 71 -6.93 2.88 -0.04
CA SER A 71 -6.23 2.90 1.24
C SER A 71 -4.73 2.63 1.10
N LEU A 72 -4.33 1.69 0.23
CA LEU A 72 -2.90 1.45 -0.03
C LEU A 72 -2.23 2.64 -0.73
N GLN A 73 -2.94 3.33 -1.62
CA GLN A 73 -2.42 4.53 -2.29
C GLN A 73 -2.25 5.71 -1.34
N GLU A 74 -3.22 5.91 -0.44
CA GLU A 74 -3.15 6.92 0.62
C GLU A 74 -1.93 6.69 1.52
N GLN A 75 -1.76 5.47 2.02
CA GLN A 75 -0.62 5.08 2.84
C GLN A 75 0.72 5.24 2.11
N LEU A 76 0.78 4.89 0.83
CA LEU A 76 1.98 5.13 0.02
C LEU A 76 2.31 6.63 -0.10
N SER A 77 1.29 7.48 -0.20
CA SER A 77 1.46 8.93 -0.26
C SER A 77 2.02 9.49 1.05
N GLU A 78 1.48 9.04 2.19
CA GLU A 78 1.92 9.42 3.53
C GLU A 78 3.39 9.04 3.76
N VAL A 79 3.76 7.78 3.50
CA VAL A 79 5.15 7.31 3.65
C VAL A 79 6.12 8.12 2.77
N LYS A 80 5.72 8.49 1.54
CA LYS A 80 6.54 9.33 0.67
C LYS A 80 6.77 10.72 1.26
N LYS A 81 5.74 11.31 1.88
CA LYS A 81 5.83 12.60 2.55
C LYS A 81 6.78 12.53 3.74
N GLU A 82 6.65 11.51 4.59
CA GLU A 82 7.53 11.31 5.74
C GLU A 82 9.00 11.15 5.33
N LEU A 83 9.28 10.35 4.29
CA LEU A 83 10.63 10.18 3.76
C LEU A 83 11.22 11.50 3.25
N HIS A 84 10.39 12.35 2.63
CA HIS A 84 10.80 13.68 2.18
C HIS A 84 11.16 14.59 3.36
N GLU A 85 10.30 14.66 4.37
CA GLU A 85 10.52 15.46 5.59
C GLU A 85 11.76 15.00 6.36
N TYR A 86 11.98 13.68 6.46
CA TYR A 86 13.19 13.12 7.06
C TYR A 86 14.46 13.53 6.30
N LYS A 87 14.43 13.48 4.96
CA LYS A 87 15.55 13.92 4.12
C LYS A 87 15.85 15.41 4.29
N LEU A 88 14.82 16.26 4.31
CA LEU A 88 14.97 17.70 4.57
C LEU A 88 15.60 17.96 5.93
N THR A 89 15.10 17.29 6.98
CA THR A 89 15.64 17.41 8.34
C THR A 89 17.12 17.04 8.38
N LYS A 90 17.52 15.95 7.71
CA LYS A 90 18.93 15.54 7.61
C LYS A 90 19.79 16.57 6.88
N GLN A 91 19.28 17.17 5.80
CA GLN A 91 19.99 18.23 5.06
C GLN A 91 20.18 19.48 5.92
N VAL A 92 19.13 19.94 6.60
CA VAL A 92 19.18 21.09 7.50
C VAL A 92 20.18 20.86 8.63
N ASN A 93 20.13 19.70 9.29
CA ASN A 93 21.08 19.35 10.35
C ASN A 93 22.51 19.33 9.81
N THR A 94 22.75 18.72 8.65
CA THR A 94 24.08 18.71 8.01
C THR A 94 24.57 20.13 7.71
N MET A 95 23.69 20.99 7.22
CA MET A 95 23.99 22.39 6.95
C MET A 95 24.35 23.12 8.25
N TYR A 96 23.56 22.98 9.32
CA TYR A 96 23.89 23.55 10.64
C TYR A 96 25.23 23.05 11.20
N TYR A 97 25.53 21.75 11.10
CA TYR A 97 26.84 21.20 11.50
C TYR A 97 27.99 21.77 10.66
N SER A 98 27.78 21.92 9.34
CA SER A 98 28.78 22.46 8.42
C SER A 98 29.00 23.97 8.56
N LEU A 99 27.99 24.70 9.03
CA LEU A 99 28.02 26.13 9.34
C LEU A 99 28.64 26.44 10.71
N ASN A 100 29.35 25.48 11.33
CA ASN A 100 30.15 25.71 12.53
C ASN A 100 30.92 27.04 12.42
N ARG A 101 30.71 27.87 13.45
CA ARG A 101 30.74 29.34 13.55
C ARG A 101 31.91 30.12 12.95
N GLU A 102 32.95 29.47 12.46
CA GLU A 102 34.16 30.12 11.95
C GLU A 102 34.08 30.50 10.46
N LYS A 103 33.29 29.79 9.64
CA LYS A 103 33.29 29.96 8.17
C LYS A 103 32.28 30.98 7.63
N VAL A 104 31.30 31.40 8.42
CA VAL A 104 30.29 32.38 8.00
C VAL A 104 30.78 33.82 8.22
N ASN A 105 31.79 34.03 9.05
CA ASN A 105 32.27 35.36 9.39
C ASN A 105 33.54 35.73 8.58
N ILE A 106 33.35 36.38 7.44
CA ILE A 106 34.45 36.97 6.63
C ILE A 106 35.26 38.04 7.39
N PHE A 107 34.73 38.58 8.50
CA PHE A 107 35.43 39.56 9.35
C PHE A 107 36.39 38.92 10.37
N ASN A 108 36.41 37.58 10.50
CA ASN A 108 37.36 36.88 11.39
C ASN A 108 38.71 36.56 10.72
N LYS A 109 38.91 36.95 9.46
CA LYS A 109 40.23 36.85 8.84
C LYS A 109 41.12 37.96 9.40
N LYS A 110 41.98 37.63 10.38
CA LYS A 110 43.07 38.54 10.79
C LYS A 110 43.93 38.81 9.55
N VAL A 111 44.02 40.09 9.17
CA VAL A 111 45.01 40.63 8.23
C VAL A 111 46.33 40.78 8.98
#